data_AF-A0A9P7GEP2-F1
#
_entry.id   AF-A0A9P7GEP2-F1
#
_cell.length_a   1.000
_cell.length_b   1.000
_cell.length_c   1.000
_cell.angle_alpha   90.00
_cell.angle_beta   90.00
_cell.angle_gamma   90.00
#
_symmetry.space_group_name_H-M   'P 1'
#
loop_
_entity.id
_entity.type
_entity.pdbx_description
1 polymer ?
#
loop_
_entity_poly.entity_id
_entity_poly.type
_entity_poly.pdbx_seq_one_letter_code
_entity_poly.pdbx_strand_id
1 'polypeptide(L)'
;MSSTVLPPLLGDGHGRYRVHIVGNSAKLQAAASTTGAELARLLGVPFIELDKLNWQTGWAEASIDKFQAKLRAALAQDERGWVVDGSYHKKCGTIVSDTCTDVVWLDPPLALYFPRILLRTLLRLLRVGAPCSPGCDES
;
A
#
# COMPACT_ATOMS: atom_id res chain seq x y z
N MET A 1 -34.52 -16.63 -4.96
CA MET A 1 -33.58 -16.08 -5.96
C MET A 1 -32.53 -15.28 -5.20
N SER A 2 -31.47 -15.96 -4.77
CA SER A 2 -30.39 -15.31 -4.01
C SER A 2 -29.52 -14.56 -5.01
N SER A 3 -29.56 -13.23 -4.96
CA SER A 3 -28.60 -12.39 -5.68
C SER A 3 -27.23 -12.65 -5.08
N THR A 4 -26.47 -13.58 -5.65
CA THR A 4 -25.03 -13.70 -5.40
C THR A 4 -24.39 -12.48 -6.03
N VAL A 5 -24.38 -11.38 -5.26
CA VAL A 5 -23.45 -10.28 -5.47
C VAL A 5 -22.07 -10.91 -5.34
N LEU A 6 -21.44 -11.23 -6.46
CA LEU A 6 -20.03 -11.58 -6.48
C LEU A 6 -19.30 -10.44 -5.74
N PRO A 7 -18.45 -10.73 -4.73
CA PRO A 7 -17.58 -9.69 -4.23
C PRO A 7 -16.78 -9.13 -5.43
N PRO A 8 -16.55 -7.82 -5.50
CA PRO A 8 -15.86 -7.20 -6.64
C PRO A 8 -14.42 -7.68 -6.86
N LEU A 9 -13.91 -8.54 -5.96
CA LEU A 9 -12.62 -9.20 -6.04
C LEU A 9 -12.81 -10.69 -6.33
N LEU A 10 -11.96 -11.22 -7.21
CA LEU A 10 -12.02 -12.61 -7.67
C LEU A 10 -11.65 -13.58 -6.54
N GLY A 11 -10.66 -13.20 -5.70
CA GLY A 11 -10.12 -14.07 -4.67
C GLY A 11 -9.61 -15.38 -5.25
N ASP A 12 -9.52 -16.41 -4.41
CA ASP A 12 -9.20 -17.78 -4.85
C ASP A 12 -10.44 -18.69 -5.00
N GLY A 13 -11.66 -18.12 -4.94
CA GLY A 13 -12.91 -18.86 -4.96
C GLY A 13 -13.23 -19.63 -3.67
N HIS A 14 -12.30 -19.72 -2.71
CA HIS A 14 -12.47 -20.34 -1.39
C HIS A 14 -12.62 -19.32 -0.26
N GLY A 15 -12.80 -18.04 -0.61
CA GLY A 15 -12.93 -16.94 0.36
C GLY A 15 -11.59 -16.47 0.91
N ARG A 16 -10.47 -16.76 0.24
CA ARG A 16 -9.17 -16.14 0.55
C ARG A 16 -8.88 -15.01 -0.42
N TYR A 17 -8.44 -13.88 0.12
CA TYR A 17 -8.21 -12.65 -0.64
C TYR A 17 -6.78 -12.20 -0.44
N ARG A 18 -5.98 -12.24 -1.51
CA ARG A 18 -4.58 -11.81 -1.50
C ARG A 18 -4.45 -10.66 -2.48
N VAL A 19 -4.71 -9.46 -1.97
CA VAL A 19 -4.89 -8.27 -2.80
C VAL A 19 -3.62 -7.42 -2.76
N HIS A 20 -3.08 -7.10 -3.93
CA HIS A 20 -1.99 -6.14 -4.05
C HIS A 20 -2.51 -4.81 -4.61
N ILE A 21 -2.34 -3.74 -3.87
CA ILE A 21 -2.70 -2.38 -4.29
C ILE A 21 -1.48 -1.68 -4.86
N VAL A 22 -1.63 -1.15 -6.08
CA VAL A 22 -0.59 -0.42 -6.80
C VAL A 22 -1.13 0.95 -7.19
N GLY A 23 -0.34 2.00 -6.97
CA GLY A 23 -0.68 3.38 -7.32
C GLY A 23 0.47 4.07 -8.04
N ASN A 24 0.15 5.03 -8.92
CA ASN A 24 1.14 5.65 -9.81
C ASN A 24 2.03 6.74 -9.18
N SER A 25 1.69 7.24 -7.97
CA SER A 25 2.44 8.34 -7.34
C SER A 25 2.43 8.26 -5.82
N ALA A 26 3.48 8.79 -5.18
CA ALA A 26 3.63 8.79 -3.72
C ALA A 26 2.46 9.48 -2.97
N LYS A 27 1.83 10.49 -3.58
CA LYS A 27 0.62 11.12 -3.03
C LYS A 27 -0.61 10.25 -3.14
N LEU A 28 -0.72 9.52 -4.24
CA LEU A 28 -1.76 8.51 -4.40
C LEU A 28 -1.47 7.27 -3.57
N GLN A 29 -0.21 6.99 -3.21
CA GLN A 29 0.16 5.93 -2.29
C GLN A 29 -0.46 6.17 -0.90
N ALA A 30 -0.49 7.40 -0.40
CA ALA A 30 -1.18 7.71 0.87
C ALA A 30 -2.71 7.51 0.79
N ALA A 31 -3.31 7.82 -0.36
CA ALA A 31 -4.72 7.56 -0.61
C ALA A 31 -4.99 6.05 -0.80
N ALA A 32 -4.10 5.34 -1.49
CA ALA A 32 -4.09 3.89 -1.67
C ALA A 32 -3.98 3.17 -0.33
N SER A 33 -3.18 3.69 0.59
CA SER A 33 -3.03 3.16 1.94
C SER A 33 -4.33 3.28 2.73
N THR A 34 -5.01 4.43 2.63
CA THR A 34 -6.36 4.61 3.22
C THR A 34 -7.37 3.66 2.59
N THR A 35 -7.39 3.54 1.27
CA THR A 35 -8.28 2.63 0.55
C THR A 35 -7.99 1.16 0.90
N GLY A 36 -6.72 0.80 1.03
CA GLY A 36 -6.28 -0.55 1.38
C GLY A 36 -6.62 -0.93 2.81
N ALA A 37 -6.49 0.00 3.75
CA ALA A 37 -6.91 -0.21 5.13
C ALA A 37 -8.42 -0.47 5.24
N GLU A 38 -9.25 0.31 4.54
CA GLU A 38 -10.70 0.07 4.51
C GLU A 38 -11.04 -1.24 3.79
N LEU A 39 -10.35 -1.56 2.69
CA LEU A 39 -10.56 -2.83 1.99
C LEU A 39 -10.22 -4.02 2.89
N ALA A 40 -9.09 -3.97 3.59
CA ALA A 40 -8.68 -4.99 4.55
C ALA A 40 -9.71 -5.15 5.67
N ARG A 41 -10.27 -4.03 6.17
CA ARG A 41 -11.33 -4.03 7.18
C ARG A 41 -12.61 -4.67 6.67
N LEU A 42 -13.00 -4.40 5.42
CA LEU A 42 -14.19 -4.98 4.80
C LEU A 42 -14.04 -6.49 4.54
N LEU A 43 -12.86 -6.93 4.13
CA LEU A 43 -12.53 -8.34 3.91
C LEU A 43 -12.19 -9.08 5.23
N GLY A 44 -11.95 -8.34 6.30
CA GLY A 44 -11.55 -8.86 7.60
C GLY A 44 -10.16 -9.52 7.60
N VAL A 45 -9.24 -9.07 6.74
CA VAL A 45 -7.86 -9.61 6.59
C VAL A 45 -6.84 -8.56 7.04
N PRO A 46 -5.58 -8.94 7.34
CA PRO A 46 -4.54 -7.98 7.72
C PRO A 46 -4.19 -7.01 6.58
N PHE A 47 -3.96 -5.74 6.97
CA PHE A 47 -3.42 -4.70 6.10
C PHE A 47 -1.91 -4.57 6.31
N ILE A 48 -1.13 -4.69 5.23
CA ILE A 48 0.33 -4.67 5.26
C ILE A 48 0.83 -3.49 4.41
N GLU A 49 1.36 -2.49 5.08
CA GLU A 49 2.04 -1.37 4.43
C GLU A 49 3.52 -1.70 4.21
N LEU A 50 3.95 -1.79 2.95
CA LEU A 50 5.35 -2.11 2.63
C LEU A 50 6.31 -1.01 3.12
N ASP A 51 5.88 0.26 3.15
CA ASP A 51 6.65 1.36 3.71
C ASP A 51 6.97 1.15 5.20
N LYS A 52 5.98 0.74 6.01
CA LYS A 52 6.20 0.44 7.44
C LYS A 52 7.15 -0.72 7.67
N LEU A 53 7.21 -1.67 6.74
CA LEU A 53 8.16 -2.79 6.81
C LEU A 53 9.58 -2.39 6.40
N ASN A 54 9.71 -1.43 5.48
CA ASN A 54 10.99 -0.99 4.93
C ASN A 54 11.73 -0.04 5.87
N TRP A 55 11.01 0.87 6.53
CA TRP A 55 11.62 1.89 7.39
C TRP A 55 11.72 1.42 8.85
N GLN A 56 12.93 1.43 9.39
CA GLN A 56 13.19 1.17 10.80
C GLN A 56 13.22 2.49 11.60
N THR A 57 13.18 2.37 12.93
CA THR A 57 13.38 3.51 13.84
C THR A 57 14.67 4.23 13.49
N GLY A 58 14.59 5.54 13.25
CA GLY A 58 15.73 6.35 12.81
C GLY A 58 15.92 6.44 11.29
N TRP A 59 14.88 6.15 10.49
CA TRP A 59 14.93 6.22 9.02
C TRP A 59 16.02 5.34 8.39
N ALA A 60 16.39 4.25 9.08
CA ALA A 60 17.30 3.27 8.52
C ALA A 60 16.53 2.33 7.60
N GLU A 61 16.97 2.25 6.35
CA GLU A 61 16.40 1.36 5.35
C GLU A 61 16.72 -0.11 5.72
N ALA A 62 15.69 -0.97 5.73
CA ALA A 62 15.89 -2.39 5.97
C ALA A 62 16.65 -3.04 4.80
N SER A 63 17.60 -3.92 5.14
CA SER A 63 18.22 -4.82 4.17
C SER A 63 17.16 -5.70 3.51
N ILE A 64 17.40 -6.10 2.26
CA ILE A 64 16.46 -6.88 1.45
C ILE A 64 16.04 -8.16 2.19
N ASP A 65 16.98 -8.88 2.78
CA ASP A 65 16.69 -10.15 3.49
C ASP A 65 15.78 -9.94 4.69
N LYS A 66 16.02 -8.89 5.50
CA LYS A 66 15.19 -8.57 6.67
C LYS A 66 13.80 -8.12 6.25
N PHE A 67 13.71 -7.33 5.18
CA PHE A 67 12.43 -6.90 4.62
C PHE A 67 11.62 -8.10 4.12
N GLN A 68 12.23 -8.99 3.34
CA GLN A 68 11.57 -10.19 2.83
C GLN A 68 11.15 -11.15 3.94
N ALA A 69 11.97 -11.32 4.99
CA ALA A 69 11.59 -12.14 6.15
C ALA A 69 10.37 -11.57 6.87
N LYS A 70 10.35 -10.25 7.14
CA LYS A 70 9.20 -9.57 7.76
C LYS A 70 7.95 -9.66 6.88
N LEU A 71 8.12 -9.49 5.57
CA LEU A 71 7.03 -9.58 4.61
C LEU A 71 6.43 -10.99 4.61
N ARG A 72 7.24 -12.06 4.48
CA ARG A 72 6.77 -13.44 4.53
C ARG A 72 6.03 -13.75 5.84
N ALA A 73 6.57 -13.27 6.97
CA ALA A 73 5.92 -13.42 8.27
C ALA A 73 4.56 -12.72 8.32
N ALA A 74 4.45 -11.50 7.77
CA ALA A 74 3.20 -10.74 7.70
C ALA A 74 2.16 -11.42 6.77
N LEU A 75 2.58 -11.90 5.61
CA LEU A 75 1.69 -12.60 4.65
C LEU A 75 1.17 -13.94 5.21
N ALA A 76 1.90 -14.56 6.15
CA ALA A 76 1.52 -15.80 6.80
C ALA A 76 0.64 -15.61 8.05
N GLN A 77 0.30 -14.37 8.43
CA GLN A 77 -0.48 -14.11 9.66
C GLN A 77 -1.92 -14.58 9.58
N ASP A 78 -2.54 -14.54 8.40
CA ASP A 78 -3.94 -14.94 8.21
C ASP A 78 -4.07 -15.85 6.99
N GLU A 79 -4.65 -17.03 7.19
CA GLU A 79 -4.90 -18.00 6.13
C GLU A 79 -5.97 -17.53 5.13
N ARG A 80 -6.81 -16.56 5.53
CA ARG A 80 -7.80 -15.92 4.65
C ARG A 80 -7.16 -14.88 3.73
N GLY A 81 -5.88 -14.59 3.89
CA GLY A 81 -5.11 -13.73 3.00
C GLY A 81 -4.74 -12.39 3.61
N TRP A 82 -4.55 -11.37 2.77
CA TRP A 82 -3.96 -10.10 3.14
C TRP A 82 -4.24 -9.03 2.08
N VAL A 83 -4.16 -7.77 2.50
CA VAL A 83 -4.10 -6.62 1.58
C VAL A 83 -2.74 -5.96 1.75
N VAL A 84 -1.97 -5.88 0.68
CA VAL A 84 -0.65 -5.23 0.66
C VAL A 84 -0.74 -3.94 -0.15
N ASP A 85 -0.24 -2.84 0.43
CA ASP A 85 -0.05 -1.57 -0.28
C ASP A 85 1.44 -1.23 -0.39
N GLY A 86 1.87 -0.94 -1.63
CA GLY A 86 3.18 -0.39 -1.92
C GLY A 86 3.77 -0.86 -3.25
N SER A 87 4.67 -0.03 -3.80
CA SER A 87 5.35 -0.23 -5.08
C SER A 87 6.80 -0.71 -4.95
N TYR A 88 7.13 -1.44 -3.87
CA TYR A 88 8.47 -1.98 -3.62
C TYR A 88 8.80 -3.21 -4.48
N HIS A 89 8.47 -3.22 -5.77
CA HIS A 89 8.70 -4.37 -6.65
C HIS A 89 10.17 -4.81 -6.67
N LYS A 90 11.12 -3.88 -6.58
CA LYS A 90 12.57 -4.19 -6.51
C LYS A 90 12.99 -4.95 -5.25
N LYS A 91 12.31 -4.74 -4.11
CA LYS A 91 12.65 -5.38 -2.83
C LYS A 91 11.77 -6.57 -2.49
N CYS A 92 10.48 -6.49 -2.85
CA CYS A 92 9.54 -7.59 -2.72
C CYS A 92 9.87 -8.74 -3.70
N GLY A 93 10.57 -8.44 -4.79
CA GLY A 93 10.80 -9.40 -5.86
C GLY A 93 9.44 -9.88 -6.40
N THR A 94 9.28 -11.19 -6.53
CA THR A 94 8.04 -11.83 -6.98
C THR A 94 7.16 -12.32 -5.83
N ILE A 95 7.55 -12.17 -4.55
CA ILE A 95 6.85 -12.78 -3.40
C ILE A 95 5.36 -12.40 -3.36
N VAL A 96 5.06 -11.12 -3.56
CA VAL A 96 3.69 -10.58 -3.52
C VAL A 96 2.96 -10.92 -4.82
N SER A 97 3.62 -10.75 -5.98
CA SER A 97 3.03 -10.96 -7.30
C SER A 97 2.74 -12.43 -7.62
N ASP A 98 3.54 -13.37 -7.12
CA ASP A 98 3.34 -14.81 -7.32
C ASP A 98 2.19 -15.36 -6.47
N THR A 99 1.85 -14.68 -5.38
CA THR A 99 0.86 -15.14 -4.41
C THR A 99 -0.43 -14.32 -4.39
N CYS A 100 -0.47 -13.17 -5.06
CA CYS A 100 -1.66 -12.34 -5.15
C CYS A 100 -2.73 -12.99 -6.02
N THR A 101 -3.98 -12.92 -5.57
CA THR A 101 -5.16 -13.30 -6.34
C THR A 101 -5.66 -12.14 -7.19
N ASP A 102 -5.55 -10.92 -6.64
CA ASP A 102 -6.13 -9.71 -7.22
C ASP A 102 -5.13 -8.57 -7.15
N VAL A 103 -5.10 -7.77 -8.21
CA VAL A 103 -4.31 -6.52 -8.26
C VAL A 103 -5.28 -5.36 -8.44
N VAL A 104 -5.27 -4.43 -7.48
CA VAL A 104 -6.06 -3.20 -7.54
C VAL A 104 -5.14 -2.07 -7.97
N TRP A 105 -5.33 -1.62 -9.21
CA TRP A 105 -4.59 -0.49 -9.76
C TRP A 105 -5.38 0.81 -9.55
N LEU A 106 -4.83 1.73 -8.77
CA LEU A 106 -5.41 3.04 -8.52
C LEU A 106 -4.82 4.06 -9.50
N ASP A 107 -5.59 4.40 -10.54
CA ASP A 107 -5.27 5.43 -11.52
C ASP A 107 -6.32 6.54 -11.59
N PRO A 108 -6.45 7.38 -10.53
CA PRO A 108 -7.29 8.55 -10.62
C PRO A 108 -6.74 9.53 -11.67
N PRO A 109 -7.61 10.30 -12.36
CA PRO A 109 -7.16 11.24 -13.37
C PRO A 109 -6.26 12.34 -12.80
N LEU A 110 -5.20 12.68 -13.56
CA LEU A 110 -4.17 13.67 -13.21
C LEU A 110 -4.77 14.99 -12.69
N ALA A 111 -5.85 15.46 -13.32
CA ALA A 111 -6.53 16.71 -12.98
C ALA A 111 -7.02 16.78 -11.51
N LEU A 112 -7.34 15.65 -10.87
CA LEU A 112 -7.86 15.64 -9.50
C LEU A 112 -6.77 15.84 -8.44
N TYR A 113 -5.55 15.37 -8.71
CA TYR A 113 -4.47 15.39 -7.71
C TYR A 113 -3.35 16.38 -8.06
N PHE A 114 -3.16 16.74 -9.33
CA PHE A 114 -2.15 17.70 -9.77
C PHE A 114 -2.22 19.06 -9.05
N PRO A 115 -3.38 19.73 -8.93
CA PRO A 115 -3.45 21.00 -8.19
C PRO A 115 -3.12 20.82 -6.70
N ARG A 116 -3.45 19.67 -6.09
CA ARG A 116 -3.11 19.35 -4.70
C ARG A 116 -1.62 19.07 -4.50
N ILE A 117 -0.92 18.61 -5.53
CA ILE A 117 0.53 18.48 -5.55
C ILE A 117 1.15 19.87 -5.67
N LEU A 118 0.78 20.63 -6.70
CA LEU A 118 1.31 21.97 -6.97
C LEU A 118 1.15 22.90 -5.76
N LEU A 119 -0.03 22.96 -5.16
CA LEU A 119 -0.27 23.79 -3.98
C LEU A 119 0.63 23.40 -2.82
N ARG A 120 0.83 22.09 -2.57
CA ARG A 120 1.68 21.63 -1.46
C ARG A 120 3.16 21.89 -1.75
N THR A 121 3.60 21.72 -2.99
CA THR A 121 4.97 22.04 -3.43
C THR A 121 5.25 23.53 -3.27
N LEU A 122 4.31 24.38 -3.66
CA LEU A 122 4.42 25.83 -3.48
C LEU A 122 4.46 26.22 -2.00
N LEU A 123 3.60 25.63 -1.16
CA LEU A 123 3.60 25.86 0.28
C LEU A 123 4.90 25.40 0.96
N ARG A 124 5.49 24.28 0.52
CA ARG A 124 6.81 23.83 0.99
C ARG A 124 7.93 24.79 0.58
N LEU A 125 7.91 25.26 -0.66
CA LEU A 125 8.88 26.24 -1.16
C LEU A 125 8.80 27.56 -0.36
N LEU A 126 7.59 27.94 0.05
CA LEU A 126 7.34 29.09 0.94
C LEU A 126 7.61 28.78 2.43
N ARG A 127 8.10 27.58 2.77
CA ARG A 127 8.35 27.08 4.15
C ARG A 127 7.12 27.12 5.07
N VAL A 128 5.92 27.11 4.52
CA VAL A 128 4.65 27.06 5.26
C VAL A 128 4.12 25.63 5.20
N GLY A 129 4.71 24.73 5.98
CA GLY A 129 4.23 23.34 6.05
C GLY A 129 5.00 22.50 7.05
N ALA A 130 4.30 21.58 7.73
CA ALA A 130 4.92 20.55 8.54
C ALA A 130 5.71 19.57 7.65
N PRO A 131 6.86 19.04 8.13
CA PRO A 131 7.61 18.02 7.40
C PRO A 131 6.75 16.78 7.16
N CYS A 132 7.11 16.03 6.12
CA CYS A 132 6.38 14.82 5.68
C CYS A 132 6.23 13.78 6.78
N SER A 133 7.16 13.78 7.73
CA SER A 133 7.21 12.88 8.88
C SER A 133 8.20 13.45 9.92
N PRO A 134 8.04 13.13 11.23
CA PRO A 134 8.92 13.64 12.27
C PRO A 134 10.39 13.29 12.01
N GLY A 135 11.27 14.30 12.06
CA GLY A 135 12.72 14.12 11.87
C GLY A 135 13.20 14.03 10.41
N CYS A 136 12.34 14.34 9.45
CA CYS A 136 12.73 14.45 8.04
C CYS A 136 12.98 15.93 7.69
N ASP A 137 14.22 16.37 7.82
CA ASP A 137 14.66 17.68 7.32
C ASP A 137 14.92 17.56 5.81
N GLU A 138 13.87 17.80 5.00
CA GLU A 138 14.05 18.03 3.57
C GLU A 138 14.80 19.37 3.41
N SER A 139 16.11 19.30 3.14
CA SER A 139 16.94 20.41 2.66
C SER A 139 16.75 20.63 1.17
#